data_AF-A0A5C4ND07-F1
#
_entry.id   AF-A0A5C4ND07-F1
#
_cell.length_a   1.000
_cell.length_b   1.000
_cell.length_c   1.000
_cell.angle_alpha   90.00
_cell.angle_beta   90.00
_cell.angle_gamma   90.00
#
_symmetry.space_group_name_H-M   'P 1'
#
loop_
_entity.id
_entity.type
_entity.pdbx_description
1 polymer ?
#
loop_
_entity_poly.entity_id
_entity_poly.type
_entity_poly.pdbx_seq_one_letter_code
_entity_poly.pdbx_strand_id
1 'polypeptide(L)'
;MKRWRRRSDWSGPRALRWGLAVLSGLSLVLLVNVLHLFGLLGESRRAMDDSVREDAMWAVYQTDRQVSRLTAAIDGALWHGVGSSLGSVVEAYDILYSRAQLLENGSFSLKFEGTDSLSPQAALVREGILGLAPAVDALAEARSVPALRDLRDRVAPVQADTAELVLRTNAALDQAIVAQREEVRRLQQRLGLNVGLLVVGFAGIVTLLALQMRLIAAAGRKLAILGERNRAVAKRARAASRAKSTFLATMSHEIRTPLNGIIGTAELMTHADLSVEQARHLSMIR
;
A
#
# COMPACT_ATOMS: atom_id res chain seq x y z
N MET A 1 62.45 9.90 2.89
CA MET A 1 61.36 8.99 2.47
C MET A 1 60.13 9.21 3.35
N LYS A 2 59.08 9.91 2.88
CA LYS A 2 57.79 10.04 3.58
C LYS A 2 56.67 9.61 2.62
N ARG A 3 56.17 8.38 2.81
CA ARG A 3 55.03 7.81 2.07
C ARG A 3 53.73 8.45 2.55
N TRP A 4 53.16 9.36 1.76
CA TRP A 4 51.77 9.78 1.93
C TRP A 4 50.85 8.78 1.23
N ARG A 5 50.28 7.85 2.01
CA ARG A 5 49.11 7.05 1.59
C ARG A 5 47.87 7.96 1.63
N ARG A 6 47.42 8.44 0.48
CA ARG A 6 46.03 8.92 0.34
C ARG A 6 45.12 7.70 0.15
N ARG A 7 44.41 7.29 1.20
CA ARG A 7 43.17 6.52 1.06
C ARG A 7 42.13 7.48 0.48
N SER A 8 41.79 7.35 -0.81
CA SER A 8 40.59 7.97 -1.36
C SER A 8 39.46 6.95 -1.24
N ASP A 9 38.53 7.18 -0.34
CA ASP A 9 37.32 6.36 -0.20
C ASP A 9 36.43 6.54 -1.44
N TRP A 10 36.53 5.59 -2.37
CA TRP A 10 35.66 5.44 -3.55
C TRP A 10 34.30 4.81 -3.18
N SER A 11 33.63 5.30 -2.13
CA SER A 11 32.35 4.76 -1.65
C SER A 11 31.12 5.35 -2.35
N GLY A 12 31.23 6.52 -2.98
CA GLY A 12 30.11 7.27 -3.58
C GLY A 12 29.22 6.48 -4.56
N PRO A 13 29.76 5.77 -5.57
CA PRO A 13 28.92 5.05 -6.53
C PRO A 13 28.20 3.84 -5.93
N ARG A 14 28.79 3.20 -4.93
CA ARG A 14 28.18 2.05 -4.23
C ARG A 14 27.09 2.54 -3.28
N ALA A 15 27.35 3.60 -2.53
CA ALA A 15 26.37 4.20 -1.62
C ALA A 15 25.09 4.65 -2.35
N LEU A 16 25.21 5.31 -3.51
CA LEU A 16 24.04 5.67 -4.33
C LEU A 16 23.23 4.45 -4.81
N ARG A 17 23.91 3.39 -5.25
CA ARG A 17 23.24 2.16 -5.70
C ARG A 17 22.50 1.45 -4.58
N TRP A 18 23.10 1.42 -3.38
CA TRP A 18 22.43 0.90 -2.19
C TRP A 18 21.24 1.77 -1.79
N GLY A 19 21.37 3.10 -1.81
CA GLY A 19 20.27 4.02 -1.53
C GLY A 19 19.08 3.83 -2.49
N LEU A 20 19.35 3.65 -3.78
CA LEU A 20 18.32 3.33 -4.78
C LEU A 20 17.65 1.99 -4.50
N ALA A 21 18.43 0.92 -4.24
CA ALA A 21 17.87 -0.41 -3.95
C ALA A 21 16.99 -0.41 -2.70
N VAL A 22 17.40 0.29 -1.64
CA VAL A 22 16.63 0.44 -0.40
C VAL A 22 15.34 1.21 -0.65
N LEU A 23 15.39 2.36 -1.33
CA LEU A 23 14.20 3.15 -1.62
C LEU A 23 13.20 2.42 -2.52
N SER A 24 13.69 1.70 -3.54
CA SER A 24 12.85 0.88 -4.41
C SER A 24 12.20 -0.28 -3.65
N GLY A 25 12.96 -0.96 -2.79
CA GLY A 25 12.43 -2.01 -1.93
C GLY A 25 11.36 -1.49 -0.97
N LEU A 26 11.61 -0.37 -0.30
CA LEU A 26 10.65 0.28 0.59
C LEU A 26 9.39 0.72 -0.17
N SER A 27 9.55 1.29 -1.37
CA SER A 27 8.43 1.72 -2.22
C SER A 27 7.58 0.53 -2.67
N LEU A 28 8.19 -0.62 -2.96
CA LEU A 28 7.46 -1.83 -3.32
C LEU A 28 6.62 -2.36 -2.14
N VAL A 29 7.19 -2.37 -0.93
CA VAL A 29 6.46 -2.77 0.29
C VAL A 29 5.28 -1.83 0.54
N LEU A 30 5.49 -0.51 0.42
CA LEU A 30 4.43 0.50 0.55
C LEU A 30 3.33 0.30 -0.52
N LEU A 31 3.70 -0.01 -1.76
CA LEU A 31 2.73 -0.26 -2.83
C LEU A 31 1.86 -1.49 -2.54
N VAL A 32 2.46 -2.60 -2.09
CA VAL A 32 1.71 -3.80 -1.69
C VAL A 32 0.76 -3.48 -0.54
N ASN A 33 1.22 -2.71 0.46
CA ASN A 33 0.38 -2.29 1.58
C ASN A 33 -0.78 -1.40 1.12
N VAL A 34 -0.55 -0.46 0.20
CA VAL A 34 -1.59 0.38 -0.40
C VAL A 34 -2.66 -0.46 -1.10
N LEU A 35 -2.25 -1.46 -1.91
CA LEU A 35 -3.18 -2.35 -2.60
C LEU A 35 -4.00 -3.18 -1.61
N HIS A 36 -3.37 -3.70 -0.55
CA HIS A 36 -4.06 -4.43 0.50
C HIS A 36 -5.08 -3.56 1.23
N LEU A 37 -4.68 -2.36 1.68
CA LEU A 37 -5.58 -1.40 2.34
C LEU A 37 -6.72 -0.95 1.43
N PHE A 38 -6.47 -0.80 0.13
CA PHE A 38 -7.50 -0.47 -0.86
C PHE A 38 -8.52 -1.62 -1.01
N GLY A 39 -8.06 -2.87 -1.02
CA GLY A 39 -8.91 -4.05 -1.00
C GLY A 39 -9.82 -4.09 0.23
N LEU A 40 -9.23 -3.94 1.43
CA LEU A 40 -9.97 -3.87 2.69
C LEU A 40 -11.01 -2.75 2.72
N LEU A 41 -10.66 -1.57 2.17
CA LEU A 41 -11.61 -0.45 2.07
C LEU A 41 -12.78 -0.78 1.12
N GLY A 42 -12.51 -1.52 0.04
CA GLY A 42 -13.54 -1.98 -0.89
C GLY A 42 -14.48 -3.02 -0.29
N GLU A 43 -13.95 -3.95 0.50
CA GLU A 43 -14.75 -4.94 1.25
C GLU A 43 -15.61 -4.26 2.31
N SER A 44 -15.04 -3.35 3.09
CA SER A 44 -15.75 -2.57 4.11
C SER A 44 -16.88 -1.71 3.53
N ARG A 45 -16.72 -1.19 2.29
CA ARG A 45 -17.79 -0.49 1.56
C ARG A 45 -18.88 -1.41 1.05
N ARG A 46 -18.55 -2.59 0.52
CA ARG A 46 -19.58 -3.53 0.01
C ARG A 46 -20.46 -4.06 1.14
N ALA A 47 -19.88 -4.32 2.30
CA ALA A 47 -20.64 -4.64 3.51
C ALA A 47 -21.60 -3.53 3.96
N MET A 48 -21.41 -2.27 3.52
CA MET A 48 -22.30 -1.14 3.80
C MET A 48 -23.56 -1.15 2.92
N ASP A 49 -23.45 -1.61 1.67
CA ASP A 49 -24.57 -1.63 0.72
C ASP A 49 -25.53 -2.80 0.94
N ASP A 50 -25.09 -3.85 1.64
CA ASP A 50 -25.98 -4.94 2.03
C ASP A 50 -27.04 -4.42 3.02
N SER A 51 -28.23 -4.21 2.47
CA SER A 51 -29.46 -3.57 2.98
C SER A 51 -30.01 -4.07 4.31
N VAL A 52 -29.34 -5.03 4.93
CA VAL A 52 -29.84 -5.75 6.10
C VAL A 52 -29.94 -4.81 7.32
N ARG A 53 -29.36 -3.59 7.24
CA ARG A 53 -29.42 -2.54 8.28
C ARG A 53 -30.75 -1.78 8.29
N GLU A 54 -31.45 -1.77 7.16
CA GLU A 54 -32.76 -1.15 6.99
C GLU A 54 -33.88 -2.09 7.47
N ASP A 55 -33.75 -3.39 7.20
CA ASP A 55 -34.77 -4.40 7.49
C ASP A 55 -35.09 -4.56 8.98
N ALA A 56 -34.07 -4.55 9.84
CA ALA A 56 -34.24 -4.71 11.29
C ALA A 56 -34.91 -3.48 11.93
N MET A 57 -34.48 -2.27 11.55
CA MET A 57 -35.10 -1.03 12.01
C MET A 57 -36.54 -0.91 11.52
N TRP A 58 -36.78 -1.29 10.26
CA TRP A 58 -38.11 -1.30 9.68
C TRP A 58 -39.05 -2.25 10.42
N ALA A 59 -38.60 -3.46 10.78
CA ALA A 59 -39.40 -4.43 11.53
C ALA A 59 -39.77 -3.93 12.95
N VAL A 60 -38.82 -3.29 13.65
CA VAL A 60 -39.06 -2.72 14.99
C VAL A 60 -40.05 -1.55 14.91
N TYR A 61 -39.82 -0.60 14.00
CA TYR A 61 -40.71 0.55 13.83
C TYR A 61 -42.11 0.14 13.36
N GLN A 62 -42.20 -0.86 12.48
CA GLN A 62 -43.47 -1.38 12.02
C GLN A 62 -44.27 -2.03 13.15
N THR A 63 -43.60 -2.81 14.01
CA THR A 63 -44.22 -3.45 15.17
C THR A 63 -44.76 -2.41 16.15
N ASP A 64 -43.95 -1.42 16.52
CA ASP A 64 -44.38 -0.33 17.42
C ASP A 64 -45.60 0.43 16.87
N ARG A 65 -45.58 0.71 15.55
CA ARG A 65 -46.73 1.34 14.88
C ARG A 65 -47.98 0.46 14.93
N GLN A 66 -47.86 -0.86 14.81
CA GLN A 66 -49.02 -1.76 14.92
C GLN A 66 -49.55 -1.82 16.37
N VAL A 67 -48.68 -1.79 17.38
CA VAL A 67 -49.12 -1.71 18.79
C VAL A 67 -49.88 -0.41 19.05
N SER A 68 -49.41 0.71 18.51
CA SER A 68 -50.11 2.00 18.60
C SER A 68 -51.48 1.97 17.89
N ARG A 69 -51.59 1.27 16.74
CA ARG A 69 -52.87 1.09 16.04
C ARG A 69 -53.84 0.22 16.83
N LEU A 70 -53.37 -0.87 17.43
CA LEU A 70 -54.19 -1.71 18.31
C LEU A 70 -54.69 -0.91 19.52
N THR A 71 -53.80 -0.14 20.14
CA THR A 71 -54.16 0.75 21.26
C THR A 71 -55.24 1.74 20.86
N ALA A 72 -55.10 2.39 19.70
CA ALA A 72 -56.10 3.33 19.18
C ALA A 72 -57.45 2.64 18.86
N ALA A 73 -57.43 1.40 18.36
CA ALA A 73 -58.65 0.62 18.12
C ALA A 73 -59.37 0.27 19.43
N ILE A 74 -58.61 -0.11 20.47
CA ILE A 74 -59.14 -0.40 21.81
C ILE A 74 -59.75 0.87 22.43
N ASP A 75 -59.01 1.98 22.41
CA ASP A 75 -59.49 3.26 22.93
C ASP A 75 -60.74 3.71 22.16
N GLY A 76 -60.76 3.57 20.83
CA GLY A 76 -61.94 3.85 20.00
C GLY A 76 -63.15 2.99 20.37
N ALA A 77 -62.95 1.71 20.69
CA ALA A 77 -64.01 0.80 21.12
C ALA A 77 -64.60 1.16 22.49
N LEU A 78 -63.82 1.80 23.39
CA LEU A 78 -64.33 2.32 24.66
C LEU A 78 -65.33 3.47 24.46
N TRP A 79 -65.17 4.26 23.40
CA TRP A 79 -66.06 5.39 23.08
C TRP A 79 -67.27 5.00 22.24
N HIS A 80 -67.08 4.14 21.23
CA HIS A 80 -68.11 3.82 20.24
C HIS A 80 -68.88 2.51 20.54
N GLY A 81 -68.42 1.74 21.53
CA GLY A 81 -69.03 0.49 21.95
C GLY A 81 -68.30 -0.74 21.40
N VAL A 82 -68.19 -1.76 22.25
CA VAL A 82 -67.42 -2.99 21.97
C VAL A 82 -67.95 -3.74 20.75
N GLY A 83 -69.27 -3.83 20.59
CA GLY A 83 -69.89 -4.62 19.52
C GLY A 83 -69.55 -4.13 18.10
N SER A 84 -69.62 -2.83 17.86
CA SER A 84 -69.34 -2.23 16.55
C SER A 84 -67.85 -2.14 16.23
N SER A 85 -66.99 -2.11 17.24
CA SER A 85 -65.54 -1.91 17.09
C SER A 85 -64.73 -3.19 17.25
N LEU A 86 -65.32 -4.31 17.69
CA LEU A 86 -64.63 -5.58 17.91
C LEU A 86 -63.83 -6.04 16.69
N GLY A 87 -64.41 -5.95 15.49
CA GLY A 87 -63.73 -6.33 14.25
C GLY A 87 -62.42 -5.56 14.03
N SER A 88 -62.41 -4.25 14.30
CA SER A 88 -61.21 -3.42 14.16
C SER A 88 -60.13 -3.74 15.19
N VAL A 89 -60.51 -4.14 16.40
CA VAL A 89 -59.56 -4.54 17.46
C VAL A 89 -58.91 -5.88 17.10
N VAL A 90 -59.72 -6.85 16.68
CA VAL A 90 -59.23 -8.18 16.27
C VAL A 90 -58.33 -8.06 15.04
N GLU A 91 -58.74 -7.31 14.01
CA GLU A 91 -57.92 -7.10 12.81
C GLU A 91 -56.57 -6.42 13.15
N ALA A 92 -56.58 -5.39 14.01
CA ALA A 92 -55.35 -4.73 14.43
C ALA A 92 -54.41 -5.68 15.19
N TYR A 93 -54.97 -6.59 16.00
CA TYR A 93 -54.21 -7.61 16.69
C TYR A 93 -53.65 -8.67 15.74
N ASP A 94 -54.44 -9.19 14.79
CA ASP A 94 -53.98 -10.20 13.83
C ASP A 94 -52.78 -9.69 12.99
N ILE A 95 -52.86 -8.43 12.55
CA ILE A 95 -51.75 -7.77 11.85
C ILE A 95 -50.53 -7.66 12.79
N LEU A 96 -50.72 -7.20 14.03
CA LEU A 96 -49.64 -7.08 15.00
C LEU A 96 -48.97 -8.43 15.29
N TYR A 97 -49.77 -9.49 15.47
CA TYR A 97 -49.33 -10.86 15.72
C TYR A 97 -48.42 -11.36 14.58
N SER A 98 -48.85 -11.18 13.34
CA SER A 98 -48.04 -11.54 12.16
C SER A 98 -46.73 -10.75 12.08
N ARG A 99 -46.73 -9.46 12.44
CA ARG A 99 -45.52 -8.63 12.44
C ARG A 99 -44.56 -8.97 13.56
N ALA A 100 -45.06 -9.36 14.73
CA ALA A 100 -44.23 -9.76 15.87
C ALA A 100 -43.36 -10.99 15.55
N GLN A 101 -43.82 -11.88 14.66
CA GLN A 101 -43.02 -13.02 14.19
C GLN A 101 -41.78 -12.59 13.38
N LEU A 102 -41.79 -11.41 12.76
CA LEU A 102 -40.62 -10.90 12.03
C LEU A 102 -39.45 -10.54 12.96
N LEU A 103 -39.71 -10.35 14.25
CA LEU A 103 -38.67 -10.12 15.26
C LEU A 103 -37.85 -11.39 15.57
N GLU A 104 -38.31 -12.57 15.12
CA GLU A 104 -37.68 -13.88 15.37
C GLU A 104 -36.56 -14.22 14.39
N ASN A 105 -36.61 -13.67 13.17
CA ASN A 105 -35.61 -13.98 12.14
C ASN A 105 -34.24 -13.43 12.55
N GLY A 106 -33.18 -14.25 12.38
CA GLY A 106 -31.81 -14.04 12.88
C GLY A 106 -31.07 -12.76 12.47
N SER A 107 -31.76 -11.80 11.83
CA SER A 107 -31.28 -10.46 11.51
C SER A 107 -30.88 -9.65 12.75
N PHE A 108 -31.55 -9.84 13.90
CA PHE A 108 -31.19 -9.14 15.14
C PHE A 108 -29.97 -9.75 15.85
N SER A 109 -29.85 -11.07 15.84
CA SER A 109 -28.81 -11.79 16.57
C SER A 109 -27.43 -11.72 15.90
N LEU A 110 -27.38 -11.71 14.57
CA LEU A 110 -26.13 -11.68 13.79
C LEU A 110 -25.48 -10.29 13.71
N LYS A 111 -26.16 -9.22 14.15
CA LYS A 111 -25.78 -7.83 13.84
C LYS A 111 -25.41 -6.96 15.02
N PHE A 112 -25.89 -7.31 16.19
CA PHE A 112 -25.66 -6.58 17.44
C PHE A 112 -24.94 -7.49 18.44
N GLU A 113 -23.90 -8.20 17.99
CA GLU A 113 -23.03 -8.99 18.87
C GLU A 113 -22.27 -8.06 19.84
N GLY A 114 -22.44 -8.28 21.15
CA GLY A 114 -21.80 -7.47 22.19
C GLY A 114 -22.67 -7.27 23.44
N THR A 115 -22.31 -6.30 24.28
CA THR A 115 -23.03 -5.92 25.51
C THR A 115 -24.42 -5.34 25.27
N ASP A 116 -24.72 -4.92 24.04
CA ASP A 116 -25.97 -4.26 23.64
C ASP A 116 -26.84 -5.15 22.73
N SER A 117 -26.87 -6.46 22.98
CA SER A 117 -27.70 -7.38 22.21
C SER A 117 -29.17 -6.98 22.30
N LEU A 118 -29.82 -6.77 21.15
CA LEU A 118 -31.25 -6.42 21.09
C LEU A 118 -32.18 -7.64 21.23
N SER A 119 -31.63 -8.85 21.09
CA SER A 119 -32.40 -10.10 21.10
C SER A 119 -33.26 -10.33 22.35
N PRO A 120 -32.79 -10.05 23.59
CA PRO A 120 -33.63 -10.20 24.79
C PRO A 120 -34.83 -9.26 24.78
N GLN A 121 -34.64 -7.99 24.37
CA GLN A 121 -35.71 -7.01 24.32
C GLN A 121 -36.73 -7.33 23.20
N ALA A 122 -36.25 -7.78 22.05
CA ALA A 122 -37.11 -8.23 20.96
C ALA A 122 -37.93 -9.46 21.34
N ALA A 123 -37.33 -10.41 22.08
CA ALA A 123 -38.01 -11.58 22.61
C ALA A 123 -39.10 -11.20 23.62
N LEU A 124 -38.83 -10.26 24.54
CA LEU A 124 -39.80 -9.74 25.50
C LEU A 124 -41.00 -9.10 24.80
N VAL A 125 -40.76 -8.21 23.84
CA VAL A 125 -41.81 -7.59 23.03
C VAL A 125 -42.67 -8.65 22.33
N ARG A 126 -42.02 -9.64 21.70
CA ARG A 126 -42.72 -10.72 21.01
C ARG A 126 -43.58 -11.53 21.98
N GLU A 127 -43.02 -11.97 23.09
CA GLU A 127 -43.73 -12.73 24.11
C GLU A 127 -44.92 -11.95 24.68
N GLY A 128 -44.73 -10.64 24.93
CA GLY A 128 -45.80 -9.73 25.33
C GLY A 128 -46.93 -9.65 24.30
N ILE A 129 -46.61 -9.50 23.01
CA ILE A 129 -47.60 -9.46 21.92
C ILE A 129 -48.35 -10.79 21.82
N LEU A 130 -47.64 -11.92 21.77
CA LEU A 130 -48.25 -13.25 21.67
C LEU A 130 -49.12 -13.56 22.89
N GLY A 131 -48.71 -13.07 24.07
CA GLY A 131 -49.45 -13.18 25.32
C GLY A 131 -50.76 -12.40 25.38
N LEU A 132 -51.05 -11.54 24.40
CA LEU A 132 -52.35 -10.86 24.29
C LEU A 132 -53.45 -11.77 23.73
N ALA A 133 -53.12 -12.87 23.05
CA ALA A 133 -54.10 -13.74 22.39
C ALA A 133 -55.27 -14.14 23.31
N PRO A 134 -55.05 -14.64 24.54
CA PRO A 134 -56.14 -15.04 25.43
C PRO A 134 -57.07 -13.88 25.81
N ALA A 135 -56.56 -12.65 25.90
CA ALA A 135 -57.36 -11.47 26.22
C ALA A 135 -58.18 -10.99 25.01
N VAL A 136 -57.65 -11.13 23.80
CA VAL A 136 -58.38 -10.86 22.55
C VAL A 136 -59.50 -11.88 22.35
N ASP A 137 -59.22 -13.16 22.59
CA ASP A 137 -60.22 -14.24 22.52
C ASP A 137 -61.35 -14.02 23.55
N ALA A 138 -60.98 -13.72 24.81
CA ALA A 138 -61.94 -13.39 25.86
C ALA A 138 -62.80 -12.15 25.53
N LEU A 139 -62.22 -11.15 24.89
CA LEU A 139 -62.96 -9.97 24.40
C LEU A 139 -63.93 -10.35 23.27
N ALA A 140 -63.52 -11.22 22.34
CA ALA A 140 -64.36 -11.66 21.23
C ALA A 140 -65.58 -12.48 21.70
N GLU A 141 -65.41 -13.30 22.75
CA GLU A 141 -66.47 -14.07 23.39
C GLU A 141 -67.39 -13.20 24.25
N ALA A 142 -66.83 -12.45 25.21
CA ALA A 142 -67.61 -11.71 26.19
C ALA A 142 -68.24 -10.43 25.64
N ARG A 143 -67.60 -9.81 24.63
CA ARG A 143 -68.03 -8.54 24.00
C ARG A 143 -68.38 -7.45 25.01
N SER A 144 -67.58 -7.37 26.08
CA SER A 144 -67.88 -6.57 27.25
C SER A 144 -66.81 -5.50 27.51
N VAL A 145 -67.22 -4.39 28.12
CA VAL A 145 -66.30 -3.30 28.51
C VAL A 145 -65.22 -3.77 29.51
N PRO A 146 -65.52 -4.63 30.51
CA PRO A 146 -64.49 -5.19 31.38
C PRO A 146 -63.40 -5.98 30.64
N ALA A 147 -63.78 -6.83 29.67
CA ALA A 147 -62.81 -7.55 28.85
C ALA A 147 -61.97 -6.61 27.98
N LEU A 148 -62.58 -5.53 27.46
CA LEU A 148 -61.86 -4.52 26.68
C LEU A 148 -60.84 -3.74 27.54
N ARG A 149 -61.19 -3.45 28.81
CA ARG A 149 -60.27 -2.83 29.77
C ARG A 149 -59.12 -3.76 30.16
N ASP A 150 -59.38 -5.05 30.39
CA ASP A 150 -58.31 -6.04 30.63
C ASP A 150 -57.33 -6.10 29.45
N LEU A 151 -57.83 -6.14 28.21
CA LEU A 151 -56.98 -6.06 27.02
C LEU A 151 -56.19 -4.75 26.98
N ARG A 152 -56.80 -3.60 27.31
CA ARG A 152 -56.12 -2.30 27.35
C ARG A 152 -54.97 -2.27 28.36
N ASP A 153 -55.19 -2.84 29.54
CA ASP A 153 -54.21 -2.91 30.63
C ASP A 153 -53.05 -3.84 30.26
N ARG A 154 -53.31 -4.92 29.52
CA ARG A 154 -52.27 -5.82 28.99
C ARG A 154 -51.50 -5.27 27.80
N VAL A 155 -52.12 -4.43 26.97
CA VAL A 155 -51.46 -3.76 25.83
C VAL A 155 -50.53 -2.63 26.30
N ALA A 156 -50.83 -1.98 27.43
CA ALA A 156 -50.02 -0.89 27.97
C ALA A 156 -48.53 -1.23 28.19
N PRO A 157 -48.15 -2.35 28.85
CA PRO A 157 -46.75 -2.74 28.99
C PRO A 157 -46.11 -3.08 27.63
N VAL A 158 -46.84 -3.75 26.73
CA VAL A 158 -46.35 -4.07 25.38
C VAL A 158 -46.01 -2.80 24.59
N GLN A 159 -46.81 -1.74 24.72
CA GLN A 159 -46.55 -0.44 24.11
C GLN A 159 -45.29 0.23 24.67
N ALA A 160 -45.05 0.13 25.98
CA ALA A 160 -43.82 0.64 26.58
C ALA A 160 -42.58 -0.15 26.10
N ASP A 161 -42.70 -1.48 26.04
CA ASP A 161 -41.61 -2.36 25.62
C ASP A 161 -41.25 -2.17 24.14
N THR A 162 -42.24 -1.96 23.25
CA THR A 162 -41.96 -1.65 21.84
C THR A 162 -41.30 -0.29 21.66
N ALA A 163 -41.75 0.73 22.41
CA ALA A 163 -41.13 2.05 22.38
C ALA A 163 -39.68 2.00 22.87
N GLU A 164 -39.41 1.23 23.93
CA GLU A 164 -38.04 1.02 24.41
C GLU A 164 -37.19 0.25 23.39
N LEU A 165 -37.76 -0.79 22.73
CA LEU A 165 -37.07 -1.52 21.67
C LEU A 165 -36.69 -0.60 20.50
N VAL A 166 -37.58 0.33 20.09
CA VAL A 166 -37.27 1.35 19.08
C VAL A 166 -36.08 2.21 19.51
N LEU A 167 -36.10 2.72 20.75
CA LEU A 167 -35.03 3.58 21.28
C LEU A 167 -33.69 2.85 21.36
N ARG A 168 -33.68 1.62 21.90
CA ARG A 168 -32.46 0.80 21.99
C ARG A 168 -31.93 0.42 20.61
N THR A 169 -32.82 0.10 19.68
CA THR A 169 -32.43 -0.22 18.28
C THR A 169 -31.79 0.99 17.62
N ASN A 170 -32.36 2.20 17.77
CA ASN A 170 -31.77 3.42 17.25
C ASN A 170 -30.40 3.71 17.88
N ALA A 171 -30.28 3.60 19.21
CA ALA A 171 -29.01 3.83 19.90
C ALA A 171 -27.91 2.84 19.47
N ALA A 172 -28.24 1.54 19.38
CA ALA A 172 -27.31 0.50 18.93
C ALA A 172 -26.90 0.71 17.47
N LEU A 173 -27.85 1.12 16.62
CA LEU A 173 -27.60 1.44 15.22
C LEU A 173 -26.66 2.63 15.08
N ASP A 174 -26.90 3.71 15.83
CA ASP A 174 -26.04 4.91 15.81
C ASP A 174 -24.62 4.58 16.27
N GLN A 175 -24.46 3.78 17.32
CA GLN A 175 -23.15 3.33 17.78
C GLN A 175 -22.44 2.48 16.71
N ALA A 176 -23.14 1.54 16.08
CA ALA A 176 -22.59 0.72 14.99
C ALA A 176 -22.15 1.60 13.79
N ILE A 177 -22.96 2.60 13.42
CA ILE A 177 -22.62 3.56 12.36
C ILE A 177 -21.35 4.32 12.71
N VAL A 178 -21.27 4.84 13.94
CA VAL A 178 -20.12 5.65 14.38
C VAL A 178 -18.86 4.80 14.43
N ALA A 179 -18.93 3.60 15.00
CA ALA A 179 -17.81 2.67 15.08
C ALA A 179 -17.28 2.31 13.68
N GLN A 180 -18.19 1.98 12.75
CA GLN A 180 -17.85 1.65 11.36
C GLN A 180 -17.26 2.85 10.61
N ARG A 181 -17.84 4.04 10.76
CA ARG A 181 -17.30 5.28 10.16
C ARG A 181 -15.89 5.55 10.64
N GLU A 182 -15.62 5.33 11.92
CA GLU A 182 -14.29 5.55 12.50
C GLU A 182 -13.26 4.50 12.02
N GLU A 183 -13.69 3.26 11.76
CA GLU A 183 -12.84 2.25 11.12
C GLU A 183 -12.49 2.62 9.68
N VAL A 184 -13.48 2.97 8.86
CA VAL A 184 -13.28 3.43 7.48
C VAL A 184 -12.37 4.66 7.45
N ARG A 185 -12.59 5.62 8.35
CA ARG A 185 -11.75 6.80 8.50
C ARG A 185 -10.31 6.44 8.84
N ARG A 186 -10.09 5.50 9.77
CA ARG A 186 -8.75 5.00 10.12
C ARG A 186 -8.07 4.31 8.94
N LEU A 187 -8.78 3.50 8.16
CA LEU A 187 -8.26 2.89 6.93
C LEU A 187 -7.88 3.95 5.89
N GLN A 188 -8.74 4.95 5.67
CA GLN A 188 -8.47 6.07 4.75
C GLN A 188 -7.25 6.89 5.18
N GLN A 189 -7.10 7.18 6.47
CA GLN A 189 -5.92 7.88 7.00
C GLN A 189 -4.64 7.06 6.79
N ARG A 190 -4.66 5.77 7.11
CA ARG A 190 -3.51 4.86 6.87
C ARG A 190 -3.17 4.77 5.39
N LEU A 191 -4.17 4.65 4.52
CA LEU A 191 -4.00 4.64 3.07
C LEU A 191 -3.35 5.94 2.59
N GLY A 192 -3.88 7.10 3.02
CA GLY A 192 -3.33 8.41 2.68
C GLY A 192 -1.87 8.58 3.11
N LEU A 193 -1.52 8.13 4.32
CA LEU A 193 -0.14 8.16 4.82
C LEU A 193 0.79 7.26 3.99
N ASN A 194 0.37 6.04 3.65
CA ASN A 194 1.18 5.13 2.82
C ASN A 194 1.36 5.69 1.40
N VAL A 195 0.31 6.25 0.80
CA VAL A 195 0.40 6.92 -0.50
C VAL A 195 1.34 8.12 -0.44
N GLY A 196 1.25 8.95 0.61
CA GLY A 196 2.18 10.07 0.82
C GLY A 196 3.64 9.63 0.92
N LEU A 197 3.92 8.59 1.72
CA LEU A 197 5.25 7.99 1.83
C LEU A 197 5.74 7.42 0.49
N LEU A 198 4.86 6.79 -0.28
CA LEU A 198 5.18 6.26 -1.60
C LEU A 198 5.57 7.36 -2.58
N VAL A 199 4.86 8.50 -2.58
CA VAL A 199 5.19 9.66 -3.41
C VAL A 199 6.56 10.22 -3.03
N VAL A 200 6.86 10.36 -1.73
CA VAL A 200 8.18 10.81 -1.26
C VAL A 200 9.28 9.82 -1.66
N GLY A 201 9.04 8.52 -1.52
CA GLY A 201 9.96 7.46 -1.94
C GLY A 201 10.26 7.52 -3.44
N PHE A 202 9.23 7.66 -4.27
CA PHE A 202 9.36 7.77 -5.72
C PHE A 202 10.11 9.04 -6.15
N ALA A 203 9.81 10.18 -5.52
CA ALA A 203 10.55 11.43 -5.74
C ALA A 203 12.04 11.29 -5.36
N GLY A 204 12.34 10.59 -4.26
CA GLY A 204 13.69 10.25 -3.85
C GLY A 204 14.43 9.38 -4.88
N ILE A 205 13.77 8.35 -5.41
CA ILE A 205 14.30 7.49 -6.47
C ILE A 205 14.64 8.31 -7.73
N VAL A 206 13.69 9.13 -8.20
CA VAL A 206 13.88 10.00 -9.37
C VAL A 206 15.07 10.95 -9.17
N THR A 207 15.18 11.54 -7.98
CA THR A 207 16.28 12.46 -7.63
C THR A 207 17.64 11.76 -7.63
N LEU A 208 17.73 10.56 -7.05
CA LEU A 208 18.96 9.76 -7.04
C LEU A 208 19.37 9.32 -8.45
N LEU A 209 18.42 8.88 -9.27
CA LEU A 209 18.68 8.50 -10.66
C LEU A 209 19.21 9.70 -11.46
N ALA A 210 18.61 10.88 -11.30
CA ALA A 210 19.09 12.10 -11.93
C ALA A 210 20.53 12.46 -11.51
N LEU A 211 20.84 12.32 -10.22
CA LEU A 211 22.20 12.55 -9.70
C LEU A 211 23.20 11.53 -10.26
N GLN A 212 22.82 10.25 -10.30
CA GLN A 212 23.64 9.17 -10.86
C GLN A 212 23.93 9.41 -12.35
N MET A 213 22.92 9.80 -13.13
CA MET A 213 23.08 10.16 -14.54
C MET A 213 24.06 11.32 -14.73
N ARG A 214 23.97 12.37 -13.90
CA ARG A 214 24.90 13.51 -13.94
C ARG A 214 26.35 13.08 -13.63
N LEU A 215 26.53 12.22 -12.64
CA LEU A 215 27.86 11.70 -12.26
C LEU A 215 28.48 10.83 -13.36
N ILE A 216 27.69 9.93 -13.96
CA ILE A 216 28.14 9.07 -15.07
C ILE A 216 28.51 9.91 -16.28
N ALA A 217 27.68 10.90 -16.64
CA ALA A 217 27.98 11.81 -17.75
C ALA A 217 29.28 12.60 -17.54
N ALA A 218 29.53 13.08 -16.32
CA ALA A 218 30.78 13.76 -15.97
C ALA A 218 32.01 12.83 -16.02
N ALA A 219 31.85 11.60 -15.54
CA ALA A 219 32.91 10.59 -15.60
C ALA A 219 33.26 10.22 -17.05
N GLY A 220 32.25 10.03 -17.91
CA GLY A 220 32.43 9.76 -19.34
C GLY A 220 33.26 10.83 -20.05
N ARG A 221 33.01 12.11 -19.77
CA ARG A 221 33.81 13.23 -20.32
C ARG A 221 35.29 13.16 -19.90
N LYS A 222 35.57 12.86 -18.62
CA LYS A 222 36.95 12.73 -18.13
C LYS A 222 37.68 11.55 -18.78
N LEU A 223 37.01 10.40 -18.92
CA LEU A 223 37.55 9.23 -19.59
C LEU A 223 37.90 9.52 -21.05
N ALA A 224 37.05 10.26 -21.78
CA ALA A 224 37.32 10.66 -23.16
C ALA A 224 38.61 11.51 -23.28
N ILE A 225 38.76 12.53 -22.41
CA ILE A 225 39.95 13.40 -22.41
C ILE A 225 41.22 12.62 -22.09
N LEU A 226 41.16 11.72 -21.10
CA LEU A 226 42.31 10.87 -20.73
C LEU A 226 42.67 9.90 -21.87
N GLY A 227 41.67 9.35 -22.56
CA GLY A 227 41.86 8.50 -23.74
C GLY A 227 42.63 9.23 -24.85
N GLU A 228 42.21 10.45 -25.19
CA GLU A 228 42.88 11.28 -26.19
C GLU A 228 44.32 11.66 -25.78
N ARG A 229 44.55 12.04 -24.51
CA ARG A 229 45.91 12.30 -24.01
C ARG A 229 46.80 11.07 -24.09
N ASN A 230 46.29 9.91 -23.69
CA ASN A 230 47.06 8.67 -23.73
C ASN A 230 47.42 8.29 -25.17
N ARG A 231 46.48 8.46 -26.12
CA ARG A 231 46.75 8.28 -27.56
C ARG A 231 47.83 9.22 -28.07
N ALA A 232 47.78 10.51 -27.70
CA ALA A 232 48.79 11.49 -28.11
C ALA A 232 50.18 11.15 -27.56
N VAL A 233 50.29 10.75 -26.29
CA VAL A 233 51.54 10.30 -25.67
C VAL A 233 52.07 9.05 -26.35
N ALA A 234 51.22 8.05 -26.59
CA ALA A 234 51.61 6.83 -27.30
C ALA A 234 52.12 7.14 -28.72
N LYS A 235 51.48 8.06 -29.45
CA LYS A 235 51.92 8.50 -30.78
C LYS A 235 53.31 9.14 -30.72
N ARG A 236 53.58 10.01 -29.74
CA ARG A 236 54.89 10.65 -29.53
C ARG A 236 55.96 9.63 -29.17
N ALA A 237 55.68 8.72 -28.25
CA ALA A 237 56.63 7.65 -27.86
C ALA A 237 57.00 6.76 -29.06
N ARG A 238 56.01 6.38 -29.89
CA ARG A 238 56.25 5.63 -31.13
C ARG A 238 57.10 6.41 -32.13
N ALA A 239 56.83 7.71 -32.29
CA ALA A 239 57.63 8.56 -33.18
C ALA A 239 59.08 8.68 -32.70
N ALA A 240 59.30 8.90 -31.40
CA ALA A 240 60.63 8.97 -30.80
C ALA A 240 61.38 7.63 -30.95
N SER A 241 60.70 6.50 -30.72
CA SER A 241 61.30 5.17 -30.93
C SER A 241 61.72 4.98 -32.38
N ARG A 242 60.88 5.35 -33.35
CA ARG A 242 61.25 5.29 -34.78
C ARG A 242 62.44 6.18 -35.11
N ALA A 243 62.44 7.43 -34.65
CA ALA A 243 63.55 8.35 -34.87
C ALA A 243 64.86 7.81 -34.29
N LYS A 244 64.83 7.22 -33.08
CA LYS A 244 65.98 6.55 -32.48
C LYS A 244 66.48 5.39 -33.33
N SER A 245 65.58 4.52 -33.81
CA SER A 245 65.93 3.40 -34.68
C SER A 245 66.55 3.88 -35.99
N THR A 246 65.98 4.88 -36.64
CA THR A 246 66.52 5.48 -37.88
C THR A 246 67.90 6.09 -37.63
N PHE A 247 68.07 6.88 -36.57
CA PHE A 247 69.36 7.48 -36.22
C PHE A 247 70.44 6.42 -36.00
N LEU A 248 70.16 5.37 -35.22
CA LEU A 248 71.12 4.29 -34.99
C LEU A 248 71.48 3.54 -36.28
N ALA A 249 70.51 3.32 -37.18
CA ALA A 249 70.76 2.69 -38.47
C ALA A 249 71.65 3.58 -39.36
N THR A 250 71.36 4.88 -39.45
CA THR A 250 72.17 5.85 -40.21
C THR A 250 73.58 5.94 -39.65
N MET A 251 73.74 6.16 -38.34
CA MET A 251 75.06 6.22 -37.71
C MET A 251 75.87 4.93 -37.91
N SER A 252 75.21 3.76 -37.87
CA SER A 252 75.88 2.48 -38.15
C SER A 252 76.41 2.40 -39.58
N HIS A 253 75.66 2.92 -40.56
CA HIS A 253 76.11 3.00 -41.95
C HIS A 253 77.26 3.99 -42.12
N GLU A 254 77.16 5.18 -41.53
CA GLU A 254 78.18 6.23 -41.61
C GLU A 254 79.49 5.88 -40.88
N ILE A 255 79.44 5.02 -39.85
CA ILE A 255 80.65 4.50 -39.18
C ILE A 255 81.24 3.34 -39.99
N ARG A 256 80.41 2.46 -40.56
CA ARG A 256 80.89 1.28 -41.31
C ARG A 256 81.67 1.66 -42.56
N THR A 257 81.26 2.70 -43.28
CA THR A 257 81.92 3.15 -44.53
C THR A 257 83.39 3.55 -44.33
N PRO A 258 83.74 4.52 -43.44
CA PRO A 258 85.14 4.87 -43.19
C PRO A 258 85.89 3.73 -42.50
N LEU A 259 85.26 2.96 -41.61
CA LEU A 259 85.90 1.81 -40.97
C LEU A 259 86.33 0.77 -42.02
N ASN A 260 85.47 0.44 -42.98
CA ASN A 260 85.82 -0.45 -44.09
C ASN A 260 86.93 0.14 -44.97
N GLY A 261 86.96 1.46 -45.17
CA GLY A 261 88.05 2.15 -45.86
C GLY A 261 89.40 2.05 -45.12
N ILE A 262 89.39 2.22 -43.79
CA ILE A 262 90.57 2.04 -42.93
C ILE A 262 91.05 0.59 -42.98
N ILE A 263 90.15 -0.38 -42.85
CA ILE A 263 90.47 -1.82 -42.93
C ILE A 263 91.06 -2.16 -44.31
N GLY A 264 90.44 -1.72 -45.40
CA GLY A 264 90.93 -1.97 -46.76
C GLY A 264 92.30 -1.33 -47.01
N THR A 265 92.52 -0.11 -46.51
CA THR A 265 93.84 0.54 -46.61
C THR A 265 94.88 -0.20 -45.77
N ALA A 266 94.53 -0.64 -44.56
CA ALA A 266 95.38 -1.45 -43.72
C ALA A 266 95.75 -2.80 -44.39
N GLU A 267 94.80 -3.43 -45.09
CA GLU A 267 95.02 -4.67 -45.84
C GLU A 267 95.88 -4.48 -47.09
N LEU A 268 95.87 -3.31 -47.73
CA LEU A 268 96.82 -3.00 -48.81
C LEU A 268 98.23 -2.76 -48.28
N MET A 269 98.37 -2.14 -47.10
CA MET A 269 99.68 -1.89 -46.47
C MET A 269 100.39 -3.18 -46.05
N THR A 270 99.68 -4.28 -45.75
CA THR A 270 100.30 -5.57 -45.40
C THR A 270 101.08 -6.19 -46.57
N HIS A 271 100.84 -5.76 -47.81
CA HIS A 271 101.51 -6.24 -49.02
C HIS A 271 102.73 -5.39 -49.41
N ALA A 272 103.06 -4.36 -48.63
CA ALA A 272 104.24 -3.52 -48.82
C ALA A 272 105.40 -3.94 -47.89
N ASP A 273 106.64 -3.57 -48.22
CA ASP A 273 107.79 -3.78 -47.35
C ASP A 273 107.71 -2.86 -46.12
N LEU A 274 107.23 -3.40 -45.00
CA LEU A 274 107.06 -2.68 -43.74
C LEU A 274 108.21 -2.98 -42.77
N SER A 275 108.60 -1.96 -41.99
CA SER A 275 109.47 -2.19 -40.81
C SER A 275 108.73 -2.98 -39.73
N VAL A 276 109.48 -3.65 -38.84
CA VAL A 276 108.94 -4.47 -37.73
C VAL A 276 107.97 -3.68 -36.83
N GLU A 277 108.20 -2.38 -36.65
CA GLU A 277 107.33 -1.51 -35.85
C GLU A 277 106.02 -1.15 -36.59
N GLN A 278 106.08 -0.91 -37.90
CA GLN A 278 104.90 -0.64 -38.74
C GLN A 278 104.02 -1.89 -38.88
N ALA A 279 104.60 -3.07 -39.07
CA ALA A 279 103.87 -4.34 -39.12
C ALA A 279 103.15 -4.64 -37.79
N ARG A 280 103.79 -4.34 -36.66
CA ARG A 280 103.19 -4.47 -35.32
C ARG A 280 102.03 -3.51 -35.11
N HIS A 281 102.15 -2.24 -35.49
CA HIS A 281 101.02 -1.29 -35.43
C HIS A 281 99.85 -1.71 -36.32
N LEU A 282 100.13 -2.23 -37.51
CA LEU A 282 99.11 -2.72 -38.45
C LEU A 282 98.35 -3.93 -37.89
N SER A 283 99.04 -4.84 -37.18
CA SER A 283 98.42 -5.99 -36.52
C SER A 283 97.46 -5.64 -35.37
N MET A 284 97.58 -4.44 -34.78
CA MET A 284 96.67 -3.98 -33.72
C MET A 284 95.37 -3.37 -34.25
N ILE A 285 95.33 -2.98 -35.53
CA ILE A 285 94.13 -2.40 -36.19
C ILE A 285 93.18 -3.50 -36.68
N ARG A 286 93.70 -4.70 -36.92
CA ARG A 286 92.95 -5.89 -37.35
C ARG A 286 92.37 -6.65 -36.16
#